data_AF-F6M1F3-F1
#
_entry.id   AF-F6M1F3-F1
#
_cell.length_a   1.000
_cell.length_b   1.000
_cell.length_c   1.000
_cell.angle_alpha   90.00
_cell.angle_beta   90.00
_cell.angle_gamma   90.00
#
_symmetry.space_group_name_H-M   'P 1'
#
loop_
_entity.id
_entity.type
_entity.pdbx_description
1 polymer ?
#
loop_
_entity_poly.entity_id
_entity_poly.type
_entity_poly.pdbx_seq_one_letter_code
_entity_poly.pdbx_strand_id
1 'polypeptide(L)'
;AYVIYTSGSTGAPKGVVITHRSVVNLFHSHRRALYEPVVERTGRSRLHVGHAWSFSFDASWQPQLWMFHGHCVHVLAEDVQRDPDRLHRYLRDHTIDFIEVAPTVLAQLEEAGLTEGGNCPLPLLGVGGEAVPDSQWARLRELPATDVVNLYGPTVGTVDALVAHVRDSESQLIGRPVDNARVRLLDAGLRPVPPGTPGEMYLAGAGLARGYRGRRAHRRALRRGPVRRRRQPPLPDGRP
;
A
#
# COMPACT_ATOMS: atom_id res chain seq x y z
N ALA A 1 -11.01 -16.49 -5.36
CA ALA A 1 -10.35 -16.08 -4.11
C ALA A 1 -11.36 -15.36 -3.24
N TYR A 2 -11.84 -14.19 -3.65
CA TYR A 2 -12.81 -13.44 -2.85
C TYR A 2 -13.70 -12.54 -3.72
N VAL A 3 -14.77 -12.04 -3.10
CA VAL A 3 -15.61 -10.96 -3.64
C VAL A 3 -15.74 -9.89 -2.57
N ILE A 4 -15.26 -8.69 -2.85
CA ILE A 4 -15.39 -7.52 -1.96
C ILE A 4 -16.22 -6.46 -2.67
N TYR A 5 -17.20 -5.90 -1.95
CA TYR A 5 -18.08 -4.87 -2.48
C TYR A 5 -17.50 -3.49 -2.21
N THR A 6 -17.41 -2.68 -3.26
CA THR A 6 -16.97 -1.28 -3.18
C THR A 6 -18.11 -0.33 -3.54
N SER A 7 -17.99 0.93 -3.11
CA SER A 7 -18.96 1.97 -3.46
C SER A 7 -19.04 2.14 -4.98
N GLY A 8 -20.26 2.03 -5.51
CA GLY A 8 -20.51 2.25 -6.92
C GLY A 8 -20.85 3.71 -7.20
N SER A 9 -20.32 4.26 -8.29
CA SER A 9 -20.70 5.59 -8.80
C SER A 9 -22.21 5.75 -9.11
N THR A 10 -22.96 4.64 -9.14
CA THR A 10 -24.40 4.59 -9.41
C THR A 10 -25.23 4.37 -8.13
N GLY A 11 -24.65 4.58 -6.94
CA GLY A 11 -25.30 4.35 -5.63
C GLY A 11 -25.34 2.88 -5.18
N ALA A 12 -25.45 1.93 -6.11
CA ALA A 12 -25.41 0.49 -5.80
C ALA A 12 -23.96 -0.04 -5.66
N PRO A 13 -23.64 -0.78 -4.58
CA PRO A 13 -22.33 -1.42 -4.40
C PRO A 13 -21.99 -2.37 -5.55
N LYS A 14 -20.71 -2.42 -5.94
CA LYS A 14 -20.20 -3.29 -7.01
C LYS A 14 -19.27 -4.34 -6.41
N GLY A 15 -19.65 -5.62 -6.50
CA GLY A 15 -18.80 -6.72 -6.04
C GLY A 15 -17.65 -6.97 -7.02
N VAL A 16 -16.41 -6.74 -6.59
CA VAL A 16 -15.19 -7.02 -7.37
C VAL A 16 -14.81 -8.48 -7.19
N VAL A 17 -14.67 -9.24 -8.29
CA VAL A 17 -14.36 -10.68 -8.26
C VAL A 17 -12.87 -10.90 -8.46
N ILE A 18 -12.16 -11.32 -7.41
CA ILE A 18 -10.71 -11.55 -7.45
C ILE A 18 -10.40 -13.05 -7.53
N THR A 19 -9.45 -13.37 -8.41
CA THR A 19 -9.06 -14.75 -8.70
C THR A 19 -7.92 -15.22 -7.80
N HIS A 20 -7.78 -16.53 -7.60
CA HIS A 20 -6.65 -17.08 -6.84
C HIS A 20 -5.31 -16.70 -7.46
N ARG A 21 -5.21 -16.76 -8.79
CA ARG A 21 -4.02 -16.33 -9.53
C ARG A 21 -3.58 -14.90 -9.18
N SER A 22 -4.53 -13.98 -9.02
CA SER A 22 -4.22 -12.59 -8.69
C SER A 22 -3.63 -12.45 -7.29
N VAL A 23 -4.19 -13.16 -6.31
CA VAL A 23 -3.69 -13.21 -4.92
C VAL A 23 -2.32 -13.88 -4.85
N VAL A 24 -2.12 -14.99 -5.55
CA VAL A 24 -0.84 -15.71 -5.61
C VAL A 24 0.25 -14.85 -6.26
N ASN A 25 -0.10 -14.09 -7.31
CA ASN A 25 0.82 -13.15 -7.92
C ASN A 25 1.29 -12.08 -6.93
N LEU A 26 0.35 -11.48 -6.20
CA LEU A 26 0.66 -10.48 -5.19
C LEU A 26 1.53 -11.07 -4.08
N PHE A 27 1.20 -12.26 -3.58
CA PHE A 27 2.00 -12.97 -2.59
C PHE A 27 3.46 -13.11 -3.02
N HIS A 28 3.73 -13.63 -4.23
CA HIS A 28 5.10 -13.81 -4.68
C HIS A 28 5.84 -12.48 -4.89
N SER A 29 5.14 -11.44 -5.35
CA SER A 29 5.69 -10.10 -5.47
C SER A 29 6.11 -9.54 -4.11
N HIS A 30 5.21 -9.55 -3.12
CA HIS A 30 5.48 -9.04 -1.77
C HIS A 30 6.50 -9.90 -1.03
N ARG A 31 6.48 -11.22 -1.22
CA ARG A 31 7.51 -12.12 -0.68
C ARG A 31 8.90 -11.69 -1.10
N ARG A 32 9.10 -11.47 -2.39
CA ARG A 32 10.38 -11.05 -2.98
C ARG A 32 10.77 -9.62 -2.60
N ALA A 33 9.80 -8.70 -2.64
CA ALA A 33 10.08 -7.26 -2.51
C ALA A 33 10.07 -6.75 -1.06
N LEU A 34 9.32 -7.41 -0.17
CA LEU A 34 9.08 -6.94 1.20
C LEU A 34 9.48 -7.96 2.25
N TYR A 35 9.04 -9.23 2.11
CA TYR A 35 9.14 -10.21 3.21
C TYR A 35 10.56 -10.77 3.35
N GLU A 36 11.15 -11.27 2.26
CA GLU A 36 12.53 -11.79 2.26
C GLU A 36 13.54 -10.71 2.68
N PRO A 37 13.48 -9.45 2.17
CA PRO A 37 14.39 -8.40 2.60
C PRO A 37 14.31 -8.06 4.09
N VAL A 38 13.11 -8.02 4.69
CA VAL A 38 12.99 -7.74 6.12
C VAL A 38 13.45 -8.92 6.97
N VAL A 39 13.20 -10.16 6.53
CA VAL A 39 13.70 -11.38 7.18
C VAL A 39 15.23 -11.39 7.17
N GLU A 40 15.85 -11.11 6.03
CA GLU A 40 17.31 -11.04 5.89
C GLU A 40 17.90 -9.94 6.79
N ARG A 41 17.33 -8.73 6.74
CA ARG A 41 17.79 -7.60 7.56
C ARG A 41 17.68 -7.85 9.07
N THR A 42 16.62 -8.54 9.51
CA THR A 42 16.36 -8.79 10.93
C THR A 42 16.99 -10.07 11.45
N GLY A 43 17.36 -11.01 10.57
CA GLY A 43 17.83 -12.35 10.92
C GLY A 43 16.76 -13.24 11.58
N ARG A 44 15.49 -12.83 11.58
CA ARG A 44 14.39 -13.54 12.25
C ARG A 44 13.71 -14.51 11.27
N SER A 45 13.60 -15.77 11.66
CA SER A 45 12.93 -16.80 10.85
C SER A 45 11.41 -16.64 10.79
N ARG A 46 10.80 -16.00 11.80
CA ARG A 46 9.37 -15.72 11.89
C ARG A 46 9.16 -14.30 12.42
N LEU A 47 8.30 -13.54 11.75
CA LEU A 47 7.94 -12.17 12.09
C LEU A 47 6.49 -12.13 12.61
N HIS A 48 6.18 -11.14 13.43
CA HIS A 48 4.85 -10.85 13.95
C HIS A 48 4.20 -9.72 13.14
N VAL A 49 3.02 -9.96 12.60
CA VAL A 49 2.32 -9.07 11.68
C VAL A 49 0.99 -8.66 12.27
N GLY A 50 0.78 -7.36 12.46
CA GLY A 50 -0.49 -6.81 12.94
C GLY A 50 -1.52 -6.75 11.82
N HIS A 51 -2.72 -7.29 12.06
CA HIS A 51 -3.86 -7.18 11.15
C HIS A 51 -4.85 -6.13 11.67
N ALA A 52 -4.69 -4.89 11.21
CA ALA A 52 -5.48 -3.72 11.61
C ALA A 52 -6.47 -3.23 10.52
N TRP A 53 -6.91 -4.13 9.65
CA TRP A 53 -7.91 -3.83 8.62
C TRP A 53 -9.21 -4.59 8.89
N SER A 54 -10.35 -3.99 8.55
CA SER A 54 -11.60 -4.73 8.46
C SER A 54 -11.54 -5.72 7.29
N PHE A 55 -12.02 -6.95 7.50
CA PHE A 55 -12.13 -8.00 6.47
C PHE A 55 -13.05 -7.61 5.29
N SER A 56 -13.81 -6.52 5.42
CA SER A 56 -14.62 -5.96 4.33
C SER A 56 -13.80 -5.10 3.36
N PHE A 57 -12.58 -4.71 3.71
CA PHE A 57 -11.64 -4.03 2.81
C PHE A 57 -10.60 -5.03 2.30
N ASP A 58 -10.19 -4.91 1.04
CA ASP A 58 -9.24 -5.86 0.47
C ASP A 58 -7.82 -5.70 1.00
N ALA A 59 -7.49 -4.55 1.61
CA ALA A 59 -6.28 -4.35 2.41
C ALA A 59 -6.11 -5.40 3.53
N SER A 60 -7.20 -6.02 4.02
CA SER A 60 -7.11 -7.15 4.97
C SER A 60 -6.34 -8.35 4.43
N TRP A 61 -6.23 -8.52 3.11
CA TRP A 61 -5.41 -9.59 2.54
C TRP A 61 -3.94 -9.39 2.80
N GLN A 62 -3.44 -8.16 2.87
CA GLN A 62 -2.02 -7.88 2.99
C GLN A 62 -1.40 -8.61 4.21
N PRO A 63 -1.86 -8.37 5.46
CA PRO A 63 -1.35 -9.10 6.61
C PRO A 63 -1.53 -10.61 6.48
N GLN A 64 -2.63 -11.08 5.86
CA GLN A 64 -2.88 -12.52 5.68
C GLN A 64 -1.86 -13.19 4.75
N LEU A 65 -1.33 -12.49 3.74
CA LEU A 65 -0.32 -13.03 2.82
C LEU A 65 0.98 -13.40 3.52
N TRP A 66 1.31 -12.75 4.64
CA TRP A 66 2.48 -13.12 5.46
C TRP A 66 2.37 -14.53 6.05
N MET A 67 1.14 -15.01 6.33
CA MET A 67 0.94 -16.39 6.81
C MET A 67 1.36 -17.43 5.77
N PHE A 68 1.18 -17.12 4.47
CA PHE A 68 1.61 -18.03 3.39
C PHE A 68 3.14 -18.14 3.29
N HIS A 69 3.87 -17.21 3.90
CA HIS A 69 5.33 -17.26 4.04
C HIS A 69 5.79 -17.83 5.39
N GLY A 70 4.86 -18.28 6.25
CA GLY A 70 5.19 -18.88 7.56
C GLY A 70 5.33 -17.89 8.72
N HIS A 71 4.88 -16.64 8.57
CA HIS A 71 4.89 -15.64 9.63
C HIS A 71 3.67 -15.73 10.57
N CYS A 72 3.70 -15.00 11.69
CA CYS A 72 2.61 -14.94 12.67
C CYS A 72 1.72 -13.72 12.39
N VAL A 73 0.41 -13.91 12.27
CA VAL A 73 -0.54 -12.79 12.14
C VAL A 73 -1.35 -12.63 13.41
N HIS A 74 -1.30 -11.43 13.97
CA HIS A 74 -2.07 -11.01 15.14
C HIS A 74 -3.32 -10.28 14.64
N VAL A 75 -4.48 -10.94 14.74
CA VAL A 75 -5.77 -10.31 14.43
C VAL A 75 -6.14 -9.39 15.59
N LEU A 76 -6.03 -8.08 15.36
CA LEU A 76 -6.23 -7.09 16.41
C LEU A 76 -7.72 -6.89 16.68
N ALA A 77 -8.08 -6.81 17.95
CA ALA A 77 -9.46 -6.50 18.34
C ALA A 77 -9.84 -5.07 17.91
N GLU A 78 -11.11 -4.86 17.57
CA GLU A 78 -11.61 -3.59 17.03
C GLU A 78 -11.40 -2.41 17.99
N ASP A 79 -11.51 -2.65 19.29
CA ASP A 79 -11.26 -1.67 20.35
C ASP A 79 -9.78 -1.31 20.51
N VAL A 80 -8.86 -2.23 20.16
CA VAL A 80 -7.42 -1.93 20.06
C VAL A 80 -7.13 -1.12 18.80
N GLN A 81 -7.72 -1.49 17.65
CA GLN A 81 -7.49 -0.79 16.39
C GLN A 81 -7.94 0.69 16.42
N ARG A 82 -8.99 1.00 17.17
CA ARG A 82 -9.59 2.35 17.25
C ARG A 82 -8.95 3.28 18.28
N ASP A 83 -8.08 2.75 19.12
CA ASP A 83 -7.43 3.49 20.21
C ASP A 83 -5.91 3.53 19.95
N PRO A 84 -5.35 4.67 19.52
CA PRO A 84 -3.95 4.80 19.17
C PRO A 84 -2.99 4.42 20.30
N ASP A 85 -3.32 4.73 21.56
CA ASP A 85 -2.49 4.40 22.72
C ASP A 85 -2.51 2.89 23.00
N ARG A 86 -3.67 2.24 22.84
CA ARG A 86 -3.78 0.78 22.95
C ARG A 86 -3.08 0.08 21.80
N LEU A 87 -3.21 0.57 20.58
CA LEU A 87 -2.53 0.01 19.42
C LEU A 87 -1.02 0.16 19.58
N HIS A 88 -0.51 1.35 19.91
CA HIS A 88 0.91 1.57 20.15
C HIS A 88 1.46 0.62 21.23
N ARG A 89 0.78 0.51 22.39
CA ARG A 89 1.17 -0.47 23.42
C ARG A 89 1.15 -1.90 22.91
N TYR A 90 0.12 -2.29 22.15
CA TYR A 90 0.04 -3.63 21.59
C TYR A 90 1.24 -3.93 20.66
N LEU A 91 1.58 -3.01 19.76
CA LEU A 91 2.71 -3.14 18.84
C LEU A 91 4.01 -3.40 19.59
N ARG A 92 4.25 -2.66 20.68
CA ARG A 92 5.43 -2.80 21.54
C ARG A 92 5.41 -4.11 22.32
N ASP A 93 4.33 -4.39 23.06
CA ASP A 93 4.24 -5.49 24.01
C ASP A 93 4.26 -6.87 23.31
N HIS A 94 3.84 -6.93 22.04
CA HIS A 94 3.85 -8.15 21.22
C HIS A 94 4.96 -8.18 20.17
N THR A 95 5.89 -7.21 20.22
CA THR A 95 7.01 -7.07 19.28
C THR A 95 6.57 -7.22 17.83
N ILE A 96 5.54 -6.47 17.42
CA ILE A 96 5.05 -6.49 16.04
C ILE A 96 6.15 -5.98 15.12
N ASP A 97 6.46 -6.75 14.08
CA ASP A 97 7.48 -6.45 13.08
C ASP A 97 6.93 -5.66 11.89
N PHE A 98 5.65 -5.87 11.57
CA PHE A 98 4.99 -5.23 10.45
C PHE A 98 3.53 -4.93 10.77
N ILE A 99 3.09 -3.73 10.41
CA ILE A 99 1.68 -3.36 10.33
C ILE A 99 1.48 -2.48 9.09
N GLU A 100 0.33 -2.61 8.45
CA GLU A 100 -0.14 -1.66 7.45
C GLU A 100 -1.33 -0.89 8.00
N VAL A 101 -1.30 0.44 7.89
CA VAL A 101 -2.41 1.31 8.29
C VAL A 101 -2.61 2.45 7.28
N ALA A 102 -3.75 3.12 7.33
CA ALA A 102 -3.92 4.35 6.57
C ALA A 102 -3.01 5.48 7.10
N PRO A 103 -2.52 6.39 6.25
CA PRO A 103 -1.79 7.60 6.67
C PRO A 103 -2.43 8.36 7.84
N THR A 104 -3.76 8.50 7.84
CA THR A 104 -4.50 9.12 8.96
C THR A 104 -4.34 8.36 10.27
N VAL A 105 -4.40 7.03 10.25
CA VAL A 105 -4.21 6.19 11.46
C VAL A 105 -2.75 6.22 11.90
N LEU A 106 -1.81 6.23 10.95
CA LEU A 106 -0.39 6.38 11.27
C LEU A 106 -0.11 7.72 11.97
N ALA A 107 -0.74 8.82 11.56
CA ALA A 107 -0.57 10.10 12.22
C ALA A 107 -0.98 10.05 13.70
N GLN A 108 -2.07 9.34 14.02
CA GLN A 108 -2.50 9.11 15.40
C GLN A 108 -1.52 8.23 16.18
N LEU A 109 -0.91 7.24 15.53
CA LEU A 109 0.14 6.41 16.14
C LEU A 109 1.44 7.20 16.39
N GLU A 110 1.82 8.08 15.46
CA GLU A 110 2.94 9.01 15.64
C GLU A 110 2.71 9.91 16.87
N GLU A 111 1.48 10.45 17.03
CA GLU A 111 1.07 11.23 18.22
C GLU A 111 1.09 10.41 19.52
N ALA A 112 0.73 9.12 19.45
CA ALA A 112 0.79 8.18 20.57
C ALA A 112 2.23 7.71 20.90
N GLY A 113 3.23 8.13 20.12
CA GLY A 113 4.65 7.89 20.38
C GLY A 113 5.31 6.81 19.52
N LEU A 114 4.66 6.28 18.48
CA LEU A 114 5.24 5.23 17.62
C LEU A 114 6.57 5.64 16.98
N THR A 115 6.72 6.94 16.67
CA THR A 115 7.92 7.52 16.06
C THR A 115 8.65 8.50 17.00
N GLU A 116 8.40 8.39 18.31
CA GLU A 116 9.00 9.30 19.31
C GLU A 116 10.53 9.24 19.25
N GLY A 117 11.19 10.39 19.38
CA GLY A 117 12.65 10.49 19.29
C GLY A 117 13.22 10.18 17.90
N GLY A 118 12.40 10.13 16.84
CA GLY A 118 12.83 9.84 15.48
C GLY A 118 13.13 8.35 15.23
N ASN A 119 12.63 7.47 16.09
CA ASN A 119 12.80 6.03 15.95
C ASN A 119 11.45 5.32 15.92
N CYS A 120 11.34 4.23 15.16
CA CYS A 120 10.15 3.38 15.13
C CYS A 120 10.57 1.93 15.43
N PRO A 121 9.86 1.20 16.32
CA PRO A 121 10.26 -0.14 16.74
C PRO A 121 10.04 -1.20 15.66
N LEU A 122 9.27 -0.90 14.60
CA LEU A 122 8.97 -1.84 13.53
C LEU A 122 10.08 -1.80 12.48
N PRO A 123 10.65 -2.95 12.07
CA PRO A 123 11.58 -3.01 10.95
C PRO A 123 10.92 -2.67 9.61
N LEU A 124 9.61 -2.90 9.45
CA LEU A 124 8.85 -2.55 8.24
C LEU A 124 7.50 -1.93 8.62
N LEU A 125 7.12 -0.84 7.96
CA LEU A 125 5.85 -0.15 8.16
C LEU A 125 5.15 0.07 6.81
N GLY A 126 3.88 -0.31 6.71
CA GLY A 126 3.06 -0.09 5.53
C GLY A 126 2.12 1.09 5.71
N VAL A 127 2.03 1.96 4.70
CA VAL A 127 0.96 2.95 4.56
C VAL A 127 0.21 2.72 3.27
N GLY A 128 -1.12 2.83 3.30
CA GLY A 128 -1.95 2.56 2.13
C GLY A 128 -3.37 3.11 2.24
N GLY A 129 -4.12 3.04 1.14
CA GLY A 129 -5.53 3.43 1.11
C GLY A 129 -5.82 4.95 1.05
N GLU A 130 -4.88 5.80 1.47
CA GLU A 130 -4.98 7.26 1.37
C GLU A 130 -3.71 7.86 0.77
N ALA A 131 -3.79 9.11 0.34
CA ALA A 131 -2.57 9.85 0.02
C ALA A 131 -1.83 10.14 1.34
N VAL A 132 -0.55 9.78 1.39
CA VAL A 132 0.35 10.28 2.45
C VAL A 132 0.38 11.81 2.35
N PRO A 133 0.54 12.59 3.44
CA PRO A 133 0.86 14.03 3.41
C PRO A 133 2.37 14.31 3.25
N ASP A 134 2.76 15.40 2.59
CA ASP A 134 4.18 15.65 2.24
C ASP A 134 5.07 15.74 3.50
N SER A 135 4.54 16.36 4.56
CA SER A 135 5.20 16.44 5.86
C SER A 135 5.38 15.08 6.52
N GLN A 136 4.36 14.21 6.43
CA GLN A 136 4.44 12.85 6.97
C GLN A 136 5.46 12.02 6.17
N TRP A 137 5.44 12.11 4.83
CA TRP A 137 6.42 11.46 3.97
C TRP A 137 7.86 11.84 4.34
N ALA A 138 8.12 13.13 4.51
CA ALA A 138 9.44 13.62 4.91
C ALA A 138 9.90 13.05 6.26
N ARG A 139 9.02 12.98 7.27
CA ARG A 139 9.36 12.37 8.57
C ARG A 139 9.63 10.87 8.46
N LEU A 140 8.77 10.14 7.73
CA LEU A 140 8.88 8.69 7.57
C LEU A 140 10.15 8.28 6.81
N ARG A 141 10.62 9.12 5.89
CA ARG A 141 11.89 8.93 5.16
C ARG A 141 13.10 8.93 6.09
N GLU A 142 13.07 9.71 7.17
CA GLU A 142 14.19 9.87 8.09
C GLU A 142 14.28 8.77 9.16
N LEU A 143 13.35 7.81 9.20
CA LEU A 143 13.40 6.70 10.16
C LEU A 143 14.57 5.75 9.83
N PRO A 144 15.60 5.65 10.69
CA PRO A 144 16.84 4.97 10.33
C PRO A 144 16.69 3.45 10.28
N ALA A 145 15.93 2.89 11.23
CA ALA A 145 15.77 1.43 11.41
C ALA A 145 14.51 0.85 10.75
N THR A 146 13.62 1.71 10.23
CA THR A 146 12.33 1.31 9.67
C THR A 146 12.32 1.54 8.17
N ASP A 147 12.04 0.49 7.42
CA ASP A 147 11.68 0.64 6.02
C ASP A 147 10.19 0.96 5.95
N VAL A 148 9.84 2.09 5.35
CA VAL A 148 8.44 2.50 5.21
C VAL A 148 8.04 2.35 3.75
N VAL A 149 6.94 1.63 3.50
CA VAL A 149 6.44 1.37 2.15
C VAL A 149 5.05 1.96 1.96
N ASN A 150 4.88 2.69 0.87
CA ASN A 150 3.58 3.15 0.40
C ASN A 150 3.00 2.10 -0.56
N LEU A 151 1.84 1.57 -0.19
CA LEU A 151 1.13 0.49 -0.86
C LEU A 151 -0.10 1.08 -1.53
N TYR A 152 -0.11 1.03 -2.86
CA TYR A 152 -1.18 1.60 -3.66
C TYR A 152 -1.82 0.52 -4.52
N GLY A 153 -3.14 0.37 -4.43
CA GLY A 153 -3.90 -0.36 -5.42
C GLY A 153 -5.40 -0.11 -5.30
N PRO A 154 -6.14 -0.05 -6.41
CA PRO A 154 -7.59 -0.15 -6.36
C PRO A 154 -7.98 -1.62 -6.18
N THR A 155 -9.15 -1.89 -5.59
CA THR A 155 -9.62 -3.28 -5.36
C THR A 155 -9.64 -4.15 -6.62
N VAL A 156 -9.89 -3.55 -7.78
CA VAL A 156 -9.86 -4.21 -9.10
C VAL A 156 -8.46 -4.62 -9.59
N GLY A 157 -7.41 -4.12 -8.94
CA GLY A 157 -6.00 -4.46 -9.15
C GLY A 157 -5.45 -5.46 -8.13
N THR A 158 -6.31 -6.00 -7.25
CA THR A 158 -5.96 -6.93 -6.15
C THR A 158 -5.07 -6.27 -5.10
N VAL A 159 -5.67 -5.63 -4.09
CA VAL A 159 -4.99 -5.06 -2.92
C VAL A 159 -3.98 -3.98 -3.31
N ASP A 160 -2.73 -4.36 -3.61
CA ASP A 160 -1.64 -3.47 -3.99
C ASP A 160 -1.21 -3.73 -5.43
N ALA A 161 -1.29 -2.70 -6.26
CA ALA A 161 -0.82 -2.73 -7.64
C ALA A 161 0.56 -2.08 -7.81
N LEU A 162 0.93 -1.16 -6.91
CA LEU A 162 2.21 -0.47 -6.90
C LEU A 162 2.76 -0.38 -5.46
N VAL A 163 4.09 -0.40 -5.35
CA VAL A 163 4.82 -0.30 -4.09
C VAL A 163 5.91 0.77 -4.23
N ALA A 164 6.01 1.69 -3.27
CA ALA A 164 7.10 2.66 -3.17
C ALA A 164 7.78 2.52 -1.82
N HIS A 165 9.10 2.46 -1.78
CA HIS A 165 9.83 2.72 -0.54
C HIS A 165 9.92 4.24 -0.35
N VAL A 166 9.50 4.72 0.82
CA VAL A 166 9.44 6.17 1.12
C VAL A 166 10.83 6.81 1.02
N ARG A 167 11.86 6.06 1.40
CA ARG A 167 13.27 6.49 1.33
C ARG A 167 13.83 6.71 -0.08
N ASP A 168 13.18 6.16 -1.11
CA ASP A 168 13.66 6.26 -2.49
C ASP A 168 13.34 7.61 -3.14
N SER A 169 12.60 8.50 -2.47
CA SER A 169 12.23 9.80 -3.03
C SER A 169 12.01 10.88 -1.98
N GLU A 170 12.47 12.10 -2.28
CA GLU A 170 12.14 13.33 -1.54
C GLU A 170 10.65 13.69 -1.58
N SER A 171 9.91 13.09 -2.51
CA SER A 171 8.52 13.43 -2.77
C SER A 171 7.66 12.20 -2.84
N GLN A 172 6.38 12.39 -2.60
CA GLN A 172 5.41 11.30 -2.62
C GLN A 172 5.36 10.59 -3.96
N LEU A 173 5.42 9.28 -3.88
CA LEU A 173 5.25 8.37 -4.99
C LEU A 173 4.28 7.25 -4.59
N ILE A 174 3.48 6.81 -5.55
CA ILE A 174 2.70 5.57 -5.45
C ILE A 174 3.51 4.34 -5.87
N GLY A 175 4.72 4.55 -6.42
CA GLY A 175 5.72 3.51 -6.58
C GLY A 175 5.79 2.85 -7.95
N ARG A 176 6.31 1.61 -7.97
CA ARG A 176 6.48 0.78 -9.17
C ARG A 176 5.50 -0.39 -9.16
N PRO A 177 5.08 -0.90 -10.32
CA PRO A 177 4.17 -2.03 -10.40
C PRO A 177 4.70 -3.27 -9.65
N VAL A 178 3.81 -3.99 -8.98
CA VAL A 178 4.08 -5.35 -8.50
C VAL A 178 4.40 -6.31 -9.66
N ASP A 179 4.94 -7.48 -9.35
CA ASP A 179 5.32 -8.46 -10.37
C ASP A 179 4.13 -8.80 -11.29
N ASN A 180 4.41 -8.98 -12.57
CA ASN A 180 3.43 -9.23 -13.64
C ASN A 180 2.31 -8.19 -13.74
N ALA A 181 2.50 -6.98 -13.20
CA ALA A 181 1.65 -5.82 -13.44
C ALA A 181 2.33 -4.81 -14.38
N ARG A 182 1.51 -4.03 -15.08
CA ARG A 182 1.94 -2.92 -15.92
C ARG A 182 1.05 -1.72 -15.63
N VAL A 183 1.69 -0.56 -15.57
CA VAL A 183 1.03 0.74 -15.41
C VAL A 183 1.29 1.56 -16.66
N ARG A 184 0.26 2.21 -17.18
CA ARG A 184 0.37 3.21 -18.26
C ARG A 184 -0.35 4.47 -17.86
N LEU A 185 0.27 5.62 -18.11
CA LEU A 185 -0.40 6.92 -18.05
C LEU A 185 -0.80 7.30 -19.48
N LEU A 186 -2.11 7.48 -19.71
CA LEU A 186 -2.67 7.74 -21.02
C LEU A 186 -3.41 9.09 -21.06
N ASP A 187 -3.38 9.74 -22.21
CA ASP A 187 -4.22 10.92 -22.51
C ASP A 187 -5.66 10.53 -22.87
N ALA A 188 -6.50 11.53 -23.18
CA ALA A 188 -7.89 11.31 -23.59
C ALA A 188 -8.04 10.50 -24.90
N GLY A 189 -6.97 10.44 -25.71
CA GLY A 189 -6.89 9.63 -26.93
C GLY A 189 -6.31 8.23 -26.71
N LEU A 190 -6.13 7.80 -25.45
CA LEU A 190 -5.50 6.53 -25.06
C LEU A 190 -4.03 6.38 -25.50
N ARG A 191 -3.33 7.50 -25.71
CA ARG A 191 -1.91 7.51 -26.06
C ARG A 191 -1.05 7.71 -24.82
N PRO A 192 0.12 7.06 -24.72
CA PRO A 192 1.04 7.30 -23.61
C PRO A 192 1.42 8.77 -23.48
N VAL A 193 1.37 9.32 -22.27
CA VAL A 193 1.84 10.68 -22.00
C VAL A 193 3.36 10.70 -21.75
N PRO A 194 4.07 11.78 -22.11
CA PRO A 194 5.49 11.93 -21.80
C PRO A 194 5.77 11.96 -20.27
N PRO A 195 7.00 11.64 -19.84
CA PRO A 195 7.41 11.80 -18.44
C PRO A 195 7.11 13.20 -17.91
N GLY A 196 6.62 13.28 -16.67
CA GLY A 196 6.25 14.55 -16.02
C GLY A 196 4.90 15.13 -16.44
N THR A 197 4.21 14.54 -17.43
CA THR A 197 2.88 14.98 -17.85
C THR A 197 1.78 14.19 -17.13
N PRO A 198 0.75 14.84 -16.55
CA PRO A 198 -0.39 14.14 -15.99
C PRO A 198 -1.15 13.32 -17.04
N GLY A 199 -1.58 12.12 -16.67
CA GLY A 199 -2.41 11.24 -17.49
C GLY A 199 -3.33 10.39 -16.63
N GLU A 200 -4.31 9.74 -17.25
CA GLU A 200 -5.14 8.75 -16.57
C GLU A 200 -4.37 7.43 -16.45
N MET A 201 -4.42 6.83 -15.27
CA MET A 201 -3.68 5.60 -14.98
C MET A 201 -4.47 4.35 -15.37
N TYR A 202 -3.83 3.48 -16.15
CA TYR A 202 -4.35 2.19 -16.58
C TYR A 202 -3.49 1.07 -16.02
N LEU A 203 -4.14 0.10 -15.39
CA LEU A 203 -3.53 -1.12 -14.88
C LEU A 203 -3.76 -2.28 -15.83
N ALA A 204 -2.74 -3.09 -16.04
CA ALA A 204 -2.81 -4.35 -16.77
C ALA A 204 -1.98 -5.43 -16.06
N GLY A 205 -2.32 -6.70 -16.28
CA GLY A 205 -1.51 -7.82 -15.80
C GLY A 205 -2.24 -8.75 -14.84
N ALA A 206 -1.47 -9.53 -14.09
CA ALA A 206 -1.98 -10.66 -13.29
C ALA A 206 -2.82 -10.23 -12.08
N GLY A 207 -2.63 -9.02 -11.56
CA GLY A 207 -3.43 -8.45 -10.47
C GLY A 207 -4.85 -8.04 -10.86
N LEU A 208 -5.22 -8.03 -12.15
CA LEU A 208 -6.55 -7.62 -12.55
C LEU A 208 -7.64 -8.59 -12.06
N ALA A 209 -8.70 -8.01 -11.51
CA ALA A 209 -9.94 -8.71 -11.21
C ALA A 209 -10.54 -9.38 -12.44
N ARG A 210 -11.32 -10.44 -12.22
CA ARG A 210 -12.14 -11.04 -13.29
C ARG A 210 -13.18 -10.04 -13.82
N GLY A 211 -13.58 -9.08 -12.99
CA GLY A 211 -14.57 -8.05 -13.28
C GLY A 211 -15.52 -7.89 -12.10
N TYR A 212 -16.66 -7.23 -12.35
CA TYR A 212 -17.70 -7.07 -11.35
C TYR A 212 -18.73 -8.21 -11.40
N ARG A 213 -19.14 -8.71 -10.23
CA ARG A 213 -20.15 -9.77 -10.08
C ARG A 213 -21.44 -9.35 -10.80
N GLY A 214 -21.98 -10.24 -11.63
CA GLY A 214 -23.23 -10.01 -12.37
C GLY A 214 -23.14 -8.98 -13.50
N ARG A 215 -21.98 -8.40 -13.80
CA ARG A 215 -21.82 -7.40 -14.87
C ARG A 215 -20.86 -7.88 -15.94
N ARG A 216 -21.41 -8.45 -17.03
CA ARG A 216 -20.61 -8.99 -18.15
C ARG A 216 -19.82 -7.91 -18.94
N ALA A 217 -20.25 -6.65 -18.90
CA ALA A 217 -19.71 -5.57 -19.75
C ALA A 217 -18.77 -4.56 -19.05
N HIS A 218 -18.64 -4.57 -17.72
CA HIS A 218 -17.78 -3.61 -17.00
C HIS A 218 -16.40 -4.21 -16.73
N ARG A 219 -15.54 -4.27 -17.76
CA ARG A 219 -14.10 -4.64 -17.62
C ARG A 219 -13.16 -3.43 -17.58
N ARG A 220 -13.71 -2.21 -17.45
CA ARG A 220 -12.90 -0.98 -17.29
C ARG A 220 -12.86 -0.56 -15.83
N ALA A 221 -11.68 -0.65 -15.24
CA ALA A 221 -11.35 0.06 -14.01
C ALA A 221 -10.96 1.49 -14.40
N LEU A 222 -11.87 2.44 -14.25
CA LEU A 222 -11.58 3.87 -14.40
C LEU A 222 -11.69 4.48 -13.00
N ARG A 223 -10.57 4.90 -12.41
CA ARG A 223 -10.58 5.78 -11.26
C ARG A 223 -9.99 7.12 -11.69
N ARG A 224 -10.86 8.11 -11.89
CA ARG A 224 -10.48 9.51 -12.12
C ARG A 224 -9.99 10.08 -10.78
N GLY A 225 -8.68 10.25 -10.64
CA GLY A 225 -8.08 11.00 -9.53
C GLY A 225 -7.08 12.00 -10.12
N PRO A 226 -7.12 13.29 -9.74
CA PRO A 226 -6.17 14.26 -10.25
C PRO A 226 -4.78 13.98 -9.67
N VAL A 227 -3.82 13.63 -10.51
CA VAL A 227 -2.40 13.73 -10.15
C VAL A 227 -2.03 15.21 -10.32
N ARG A 228 -2.14 15.99 -9.24
CA ARG A 228 -1.59 17.36 -9.19
C ARG A 228 -0.16 17.27 -8.69
N ARG A 229 0.77 17.95 -9.37
CA ARG A 229 2.08 18.29 -8.80
C ARG A 229 2.35 19.78 -8.99
N ARG A 230 2.90 20.41 -7.95
CA ARG A 230 3.47 21.77 -8.01
C ARG A 230 4.86 21.69 -8.65
N ARG A 231 5.22 22.78 -9.34
CA ARG A 231 6.47 22.99 -10.08
C ARG A 231 7.67 22.85 -9.14
N GLN A 232 8.65 22.03 -9.52
CA GLN A 232 10.03 22.18 -9.04
C GLN A 232 10.62 23.46 -9.66
N PRO A 233 11.36 24.29 -8.90
CA PRO A 233 12.17 25.34 -9.49
C PRO A 233 13.35 24.71 -10.28
N PRO A 234 13.83 25.38 -11.34
CA PRO A 234 14.91 24.84 -12.17
C PRO A 234 16.22 24.75 -11.38
N LEU A 235 16.97 23.68 -11.64
CA LEU A 235 18.35 23.54 -11.19
C LEU A 235 19.20 24.68 -11.80
N PRO A 236 20.14 25.27 -11.05
CA PRO A 236 21.06 26.25 -11.62
C PRO A 236 22.01 25.56 -12.60
N ASP A 237 22.12 26.14 -13.80
CA ASP A 237 23.08 25.75 -14.82
C ASP A 237 24.50 25.87 -14.27
N GLY A 238 25.18 24.73 -14.15
CA GLY A 238 26.60 24.64 -13.84
C GLY A 238 27.28 23.70 -14.82
N ARG A 239 27.91 24.26 -15.85
CA ARG A 239 29.08 23.68 -16.51
C ARG A 239 30.26 24.62 -16.29
N PRO A 240 31.51 24.17 -16.44
CA PRO A 240 31.97 22.79 -16.63
C PRO A 240 32.53 22.14 -15.35
#